data_AF-A0AA39J477-F1
#
_entry.id   AF-A0AA39J477-F1
#
_cell.length_a   1.000
_cell.length_b   1.000
_cell.length_c   1.000
_cell.angle_alpha   90.00
_cell.angle_beta   90.00
_cell.angle_gamma   90.00
#
_symmetry.space_group_name_H-M   'P 1'
#
loop_
_entity.id
_entity.type
_entity.pdbx_description
1 polymer ?
#
loop_
_entity_poly.entity_id
_entity_poly.type
_entity_poly.pdbx_seq_one_letter_code
_entity_poly.pdbx_strand_id
1 'polypeptide(L)'
;NNSCAYDSLVFVLYNIWLTDPISFTANFHTMNSEWLGLMSGSFQKHLCKEYTLEQVRDYIRRKLCNAFPNYFTFGNNTSVEGLVSKIFTSSVVFNKSYHICSNEHQSHSTESFNCSLYPGGTGNVQWTTIQDFFNICDNRPLPYSYIVCGGPMQKKDKIVHAPILIAVIVSCTLTPADHALYINVNNNITQYKLHGIIDYGDKHFTARYIDKNQTVWFNDGIKTGRSSIEEGDI
;
A
#
# COMPACT_ATOMS: atom_id res chain seq x y z
N ASN A 1 7.93 13.20 18.74
CA ASN A 1 6.73 13.47 17.93
C ASN A 1 6.39 12.17 17.22
N ASN A 2 5.22 11.58 17.48
CA ASN A 2 4.84 10.29 16.89
C ASN A 2 4.23 10.48 15.49
N SER A 3 4.98 11.15 14.60
CA SER A 3 4.55 11.50 13.25
C SER A 3 5.26 10.72 12.15
N CYS A 4 6.29 9.93 12.48
CA CYS A 4 7.17 9.28 11.50
C CYS A 4 6.43 8.44 10.44
N ALA A 5 5.33 7.77 10.80
CA ALA A 5 4.48 7.07 9.83
C ALA A 5 3.85 8.03 8.79
N TYR A 6 3.38 9.19 9.24
CA TYR A 6 2.84 10.23 8.36
C TYR A 6 3.95 10.88 7.54
N ASP A 7 5.09 11.19 8.15
CA ASP A 7 6.26 11.77 7.48
C ASP A 7 6.71 10.88 6.32
N SER A 8 6.89 9.57 6.59
CA SER A 8 7.30 8.57 5.62
C SER A 8 6.31 8.44 4.46
N LEU A 9 5.02 8.32 4.75
CA LEU A 9 3.99 8.16 3.73
C LEU A 9 3.82 9.43 2.88
N VAL A 10 3.81 10.60 3.51
CA VAL A 10 3.72 11.89 2.81
C VAL A 10 4.93 12.10 1.92
N PHE A 11 6.14 11.78 2.40
CA PHE A 11 7.37 11.86 1.62
C PHE A 11 7.29 11.02 0.34
N VAL A 12 6.93 9.73 0.44
CA VAL A 12 6.82 8.85 -0.72
C VAL A 12 5.74 9.35 -1.70
N LEU A 13 4.53 9.64 -1.20
CA LEU A 13 3.41 10.07 -2.05
C LEU A 13 3.66 11.41 -2.73
N TYR A 14 4.28 12.36 -2.04
CA TYR A 14 4.63 13.66 -2.61
C TYR A 14 5.61 13.51 -3.77
N ASN A 15 6.67 12.72 -3.57
CA ASN A 15 7.68 12.52 -4.61
C ASN A 15 7.14 11.73 -5.80
N ILE A 16 6.28 10.72 -5.59
CA ILE A 16 5.55 10.05 -6.67
C ILE A 16 4.71 11.07 -7.46
N TRP A 17 3.89 11.85 -6.76
CA TRP A 17 3.02 12.84 -7.39
C TRP A 17 3.82 13.90 -8.16
N LEU A 18 5.00 14.29 -7.66
CA LEU A 18 5.87 15.28 -8.29
C LEU A 18 6.42 14.84 -9.65
N THR A 19 6.46 13.53 -9.94
CA THR A 19 6.94 13.02 -11.23
C THR A 19 6.05 13.42 -12.40
N ASP A 20 4.73 13.47 -12.19
CA ASP A 20 3.73 13.96 -13.14
C ASP A 20 2.51 14.50 -12.36
N PRO A 21 2.57 15.77 -11.89
CA PRO A 21 1.53 16.35 -11.06
C PRO A 21 0.15 16.36 -11.73
N ILE A 22 0.08 16.47 -13.05
CA ILE A 22 -1.19 16.53 -13.79
C ILE A 22 -1.83 15.14 -13.77
N SER A 23 -1.10 14.11 -14.21
CA SER A 23 -1.60 12.74 -14.27
C SER A 23 -1.91 12.19 -12.88
N PHE A 24 -1.01 12.37 -11.91
CA PHE A 24 -1.22 11.86 -10.56
C PHE A 24 -2.32 12.59 -9.82
N THR A 25 -2.56 13.88 -10.05
CA THR A 25 -3.73 14.58 -9.47
C THR A 25 -5.03 13.94 -9.94
N ALA A 26 -5.18 13.72 -11.25
CA ALA A 26 -6.37 13.09 -11.81
C ALA A 26 -6.56 11.66 -11.26
N ASN A 27 -5.52 10.84 -11.32
CA ASN A 27 -5.58 9.45 -10.87
C ASN A 27 -5.78 9.31 -9.36
N PHE A 28 -5.19 10.19 -8.54
CA PHE A 28 -5.41 10.24 -7.09
C PHE A 28 -6.86 10.59 -6.77
N HIS A 29 -7.46 11.54 -7.50
CA HIS A 29 -8.88 11.86 -7.36
C HIS A 29 -9.78 10.68 -7.74
N THR A 30 -9.49 10.00 -8.84
CA THR A 30 -10.26 8.82 -9.30
C THR A 30 -10.17 7.67 -8.30
N MET A 31 -8.98 7.40 -7.78
CA MET A 31 -8.76 6.34 -6.80
C MET A 31 -9.44 6.68 -5.47
N ASN A 32 -9.11 7.83 -4.87
CA ASN A 32 -9.66 8.26 -3.60
C ASN A 32 -9.64 9.79 -3.48
N SER A 33 -10.75 10.45 -3.85
CA SER A 33 -10.86 11.90 -3.81
C SER A 33 -10.79 12.49 -2.39
N GLU A 34 -11.24 11.74 -1.37
CA GLU A 34 -11.29 12.22 0.02
C GLU A 34 -9.90 12.37 0.63
N TRP A 35 -8.99 11.45 0.33
CA TRP A 35 -7.66 11.37 0.91
C TRP A 35 -6.57 11.67 -0.12
N LEU A 36 -6.43 10.85 -1.17
CA LEU A 36 -5.39 11.05 -2.19
C LEU A 36 -5.63 12.32 -3.02
N GLY A 37 -6.87 12.60 -3.42
CA GLY A 37 -7.24 13.84 -4.12
C GLY A 37 -7.03 15.09 -3.25
N LEU A 38 -7.32 14.99 -1.96
CA LEU A 38 -7.00 16.07 -1.03
C LEU A 38 -5.49 16.26 -0.84
N MET A 39 -4.72 15.18 -0.81
CA MET A 39 -3.26 15.22 -0.73
C MET A 39 -2.66 15.87 -1.97
N SER A 40 -3.08 15.51 -3.19
CA SER A 40 -2.59 16.14 -4.43
C SER A 40 -2.87 17.64 -4.45
N GLY A 41 -4.07 18.07 -4.06
CA GLY A 41 -4.38 19.50 -3.91
C GLY A 41 -3.50 20.20 -2.87
N SER A 42 -3.17 19.51 -1.77
CA SER A 42 -2.28 20.05 -0.73
C SER A 42 -0.81 20.10 -1.18
N PHE A 43 -0.37 19.12 -1.97
CA PHE A 43 0.96 19.11 -2.59
C PHE A 43 1.14 20.24 -3.60
N GLN A 44 0.09 20.55 -4.37
CA GLN A 44 0.10 21.71 -5.26
C GLN A 44 0.29 23.02 -4.49
N LYS A 45 -0.41 23.19 -3.36
CA LYS A 45 -0.23 24.36 -2.48
C LYS A 45 1.18 24.42 -1.86
N HIS A 46 1.76 23.25 -1.56
CA HIS A 46 3.15 23.17 -1.12
C HIS A 46 4.12 23.64 -2.22
N LEU A 47 3.95 23.21 -3.47
CA LEU A 47 4.73 23.71 -4.61
C LEU A 47 4.61 25.23 -4.79
N CYS A 48 3.40 25.77 -4.59
CA CYS A 48 3.14 27.22 -4.60
C CYS A 48 3.69 27.96 -3.37
N LYS A 49 4.36 27.26 -2.44
CA LYS A 49 4.90 27.80 -1.18
C LYS A 49 3.85 28.39 -0.23
N GLU A 50 2.58 28.00 -0.39
CA GLU A 50 1.50 28.40 0.53
C GLU A 50 1.60 27.65 1.86
N TYR A 51 2.08 26.39 1.81
CA TYR A 51 2.26 25.53 2.98
C TYR A 51 3.60 24.79 2.91
N THR A 52 4.17 24.47 4.07
CA THR A 52 5.26 23.49 4.16
C THR A 52 4.71 22.07 4.08
N LEU A 53 5.57 21.09 3.75
CA LEU A 53 5.14 19.69 3.69
C LEU A 53 4.72 19.17 5.08
N GLU A 54 5.28 19.70 6.16
CA GLU A 54 4.83 19.40 7.52
C GLU A 54 3.43 19.94 7.82
N GLN A 55 3.09 21.12 7.29
CA GLN A 55 1.73 21.65 7.42
C GLN A 55 0.73 20.78 6.64
N VAL A 56 1.11 20.29 5.46
CA VAL A 56 0.32 19.30 4.70
C VAL A 56 0.14 18.01 5.52
N ARG A 57 1.23 17.43 6.04
CA ARG A 57 1.19 16.25 6.91
C ARG A 57 0.28 16.45 8.11
N ASP A 58 0.42 17.56 8.83
CA ASP A 58 -0.37 17.84 10.03
C ASP A 58 -1.85 18.04 9.71
N TYR A 59 -2.15 18.59 8.53
CA TYR A 59 -3.52 18.67 8.04
C TYR A 59 -4.12 17.28 7.79
N ILE A 60 -3.40 16.39 7.10
CA ILE A 60 -3.83 14.99 6.89
C ILE A 60 -4.02 14.27 8.22
N ARG A 61 -3.07 14.41 9.15
CA ARG A 61 -3.14 13.82 10.48
C ARG A 61 -4.37 14.27 11.26
N ARG A 62 -4.67 15.57 11.29
CA ARG A 62 -5.89 16.11 11.91
C ARG A 62 -7.15 15.57 11.26
N LYS A 63 -7.20 15.54 9.92
CA LYS A 63 -8.37 15.04 9.20
C LYS A 63 -8.62 13.55 9.47
N LEU A 64 -7.56 12.72 9.47
CA LEU A 64 -7.65 11.30 9.79
C LEU A 64 -8.07 11.05 11.26
N CYS A 65 -7.52 11.82 12.21
CA CYS A 65 -7.92 11.74 13.62
C CYS A 65 -9.40 12.06 13.82
N ASN A 66 -9.93 13.06 13.08
CA ASN A 66 -11.34 13.43 13.17
C ASN A 66 -12.25 12.39 12.51
N ALA A 67 -11.84 11.83 11.36
CA ALA A 67 -12.63 10.84 10.64
C ALA A 67 -12.61 9.46 11.28
N PHE A 68 -11.47 9.06 11.88
CA PHE A 68 -11.28 7.74 12.48
C PHE A 68 -10.61 7.84 13.87
N PRO A 69 -11.29 8.45 14.87
CA PRO A 69 -10.70 8.73 16.18
C PRO A 69 -10.27 7.47 16.95
N ASN A 70 -10.89 6.32 16.66
CA ASN A 70 -10.52 5.03 17.28
C ASN A 70 -9.25 4.41 16.65
N TYR A 71 -8.82 4.88 15.48
CA TYR A 71 -7.66 4.36 14.75
C TYR A 71 -6.47 5.32 14.81
N PHE A 72 -6.73 6.62 14.77
CA PHE A 72 -5.69 7.65 14.76
C PHE A 72 -5.92 8.59 15.95
N THR A 73 -4.97 8.59 16.89
CA THR A 73 -5.00 9.45 18.07
C THR A 73 -3.73 10.29 18.14
N PHE A 74 -3.88 11.57 18.51
CA PHE A 74 -2.74 12.42 18.79
C PHE A 74 -1.94 11.91 19.99
N GLY A 75 -0.62 12.06 19.94
CA GLY A 75 0.28 11.60 20.99
C GLY A 75 0.59 10.10 20.96
N ASN A 76 -0.18 9.28 20.25
CA ASN A 76 0.08 7.84 20.12
C ASN A 76 0.88 7.50 18.86
N ASN A 77 1.52 6.33 18.87
CA ASN A 77 2.13 5.76 17.67
C ASN A 77 1.06 5.45 16.63
N THR A 78 1.40 5.62 15.36
CA THR A 78 0.51 5.33 14.23
C THR A 78 1.16 4.28 13.35
N SER A 79 0.37 3.31 12.90
CA SER A 79 0.80 2.30 11.93
C SER A 79 0.69 2.82 10.50
N VAL A 80 1.72 2.60 9.68
CA VAL A 80 1.67 2.88 8.23
C VAL A 80 0.63 2.00 7.54
N GLU A 81 0.50 0.73 7.92
CA GLU A 81 -0.59 -0.14 7.46
C GLU A 81 -1.96 0.49 7.76
N GLY A 82 -2.13 1.06 8.96
CA GLY A 82 -3.35 1.78 9.32
C GLY A 82 -3.64 2.96 8.38
N LEU A 83 -2.63 3.78 8.08
CA LEU A 83 -2.75 4.91 7.16
C LEU A 83 -3.13 4.45 5.75
N VAL A 84 -2.39 3.50 5.21
CA VAL A 84 -2.63 2.92 3.88
C VAL A 84 -4.02 2.27 3.83
N SER A 85 -4.47 1.59 4.89
CA SER A 85 -5.79 0.96 4.95
C SER A 85 -6.94 1.94 4.69
N LYS A 86 -6.75 3.23 4.98
CA LYS A 86 -7.74 4.29 4.77
C LYS A 86 -7.46 5.08 3.49
N ILE A 87 -6.23 5.53 3.30
CA ILE A 87 -5.84 6.40 2.18
C ILE A 87 -5.92 5.65 0.84
N PHE A 88 -5.58 4.36 0.80
CA PHE A 88 -5.56 3.55 -0.42
C PHE A 88 -6.87 2.79 -0.64
N THR A 89 -7.99 3.26 -0.08
CA THR A 89 -9.31 2.69 -0.34
C THR A 89 -9.88 3.27 -1.63
N SER A 90 -10.11 2.43 -2.64
CA SER A 90 -10.67 2.84 -3.92
C SER A 90 -12.19 3.03 -3.86
N SER A 91 -12.75 3.78 -4.81
CA SER A 91 -14.19 3.85 -5.06
C SER A 91 -14.75 2.61 -5.77
N VAL A 92 -13.86 1.76 -6.32
CA VAL A 92 -14.21 0.50 -6.99
C VAL A 92 -13.60 -0.69 -6.27
N VAL A 93 -14.24 -1.86 -6.41
CA VAL A 93 -13.76 -3.11 -5.81
C VAL A 93 -12.38 -3.45 -6.38
N PHE A 94 -11.40 -3.61 -5.50
CA PHE A 94 -10.02 -3.98 -5.85
C PHE A 94 -9.86 -5.50 -5.93
N ASN A 95 -10.33 -6.20 -4.90
CA ASN A 95 -10.14 -7.64 -4.73
C ASN A 95 -11.45 -8.31 -4.31
N LYS A 96 -11.66 -9.54 -4.78
CA LYS A 96 -12.70 -10.45 -4.31
C LYS A 96 -12.05 -11.69 -3.71
N SER A 97 -12.43 -12.04 -2.49
CA SER A 97 -12.00 -13.25 -1.80
C SER A 97 -13.17 -14.20 -1.66
N TYR A 98 -12.98 -15.47 -2.02
CA TYR A 98 -13.98 -16.52 -1.83
C TYR A 98 -13.31 -17.87 -1.61
N HIS A 99 -14.10 -18.84 -1.18
CA HIS A 99 -13.64 -20.21 -1.06
C HIS A 99 -14.29 -21.09 -2.12
N ILE A 100 -13.52 -22.06 -2.61
CA ILE A 100 -13.99 -23.06 -3.56
C ILE A 100 -13.53 -24.45 -3.13
N CYS A 101 -14.38 -25.47 -3.34
CA CYS A 101 -14.00 -26.87 -3.11
C CYS A 101 -13.69 -27.59 -4.43
N SER A 102 -13.21 -28.83 -4.35
CA SER A 102 -12.93 -29.68 -5.52
C SER A 102 -14.16 -30.00 -6.39
N ASN A 103 -15.37 -29.85 -5.84
CA ASN A 103 -16.65 -30.03 -6.57
C ASN A 103 -17.21 -28.70 -7.10
N GLU A 104 -16.37 -27.65 -7.18
CA GLU A 104 -16.72 -26.31 -7.70
C GLU A 104 -17.81 -25.56 -6.93
N HIS A 105 -18.23 -26.04 -5.75
CA HIS A 105 -19.07 -25.23 -4.86
C HIS A 105 -18.27 -24.04 -4.33
N GLN A 106 -18.85 -22.85 -4.50
CA GLN A 106 -18.25 -21.58 -4.09
C GLN A 106 -19.01 -20.96 -2.91
N SER A 107 -18.26 -20.43 -1.94
CA SER A 107 -18.84 -19.60 -0.86
C SER A 107 -19.24 -18.21 -1.38
N HIS A 108 -20.00 -17.46 -0.58
CA HIS A 108 -20.17 -16.03 -0.84
C HIS A 108 -18.81 -15.33 -0.97
N SER A 109 -18.69 -14.42 -1.95
CA SER A 109 -17.48 -13.64 -2.17
C SER A 109 -17.48 -12.39 -1.32
N THR A 110 -16.42 -12.15 -0.57
CA THR A 110 -16.17 -10.88 0.11
C THR A 110 -15.44 -9.94 -0.84
N GLU A 111 -15.92 -8.70 -0.91
CA GLU A 111 -15.31 -7.65 -1.73
C GLU A 111 -14.48 -6.71 -0.85
N SER A 112 -13.29 -6.34 -1.33
CA SER A 112 -12.41 -5.36 -0.70
C SER A 112 -12.15 -4.19 -1.65
N PHE A 113 -12.29 -2.99 -1.11
CA PHE A 113 -11.96 -1.72 -1.78
C PHE A 113 -10.54 -1.26 -1.44
N ASN A 114 -9.90 -1.85 -0.44
CA ASN A 114 -8.57 -1.46 -0.02
C ASN A 114 -7.52 -2.00 -1.01
N CYS A 115 -6.76 -1.09 -1.63
CA CYS A 115 -5.72 -1.39 -2.61
C CYS A 115 -4.39 -1.79 -1.96
N SER A 116 -4.44 -2.65 -0.94
CA SER A 116 -3.26 -3.22 -0.32
C SER A 116 -3.23 -4.73 -0.50
N LEU A 117 -2.02 -5.26 -0.65
CA LEU A 117 -1.76 -6.67 -0.74
C LEU A 117 -0.88 -7.09 0.44
N TYR A 118 -1.15 -8.28 0.96
CA TYR A 118 -0.53 -8.78 2.19
C TYR A 118 0.16 -10.11 1.92
N PRO A 119 1.46 -10.10 1.57
CA PRO A 119 2.31 -11.27 1.64
C PRO A 119 2.24 -11.89 3.04
N GLY A 120 2.02 -13.20 3.10
CA GLY A 120 1.79 -13.92 4.36
C GLY A 120 2.23 -15.37 4.27
N GLY A 121 1.86 -16.15 5.29
CA GLY A 121 2.18 -17.57 5.33
C GLY A 121 1.50 -18.36 4.20
N THR A 122 2.29 -19.20 3.51
CA THR A 122 1.85 -20.10 2.44
C THR A 122 1.96 -21.57 2.87
N GLY A 123 1.84 -21.82 4.19
CA GLY A 123 2.01 -23.14 4.78
C GLY A 123 3.43 -23.67 4.58
N ASN A 124 3.55 -24.82 3.92
CA ASN A 124 4.84 -25.47 3.66
C ASN A 124 5.57 -24.95 2.41
N VAL A 125 4.89 -24.17 1.56
CA VAL A 125 5.51 -23.60 0.36
C VAL A 125 6.32 -22.38 0.79
N GLN A 126 7.61 -22.35 0.48
CA GLN A 126 8.46 -21.18 0.72
C GLN A 126 8.40 -20.27 -0.51
N TRP A 127 8.52 -18.96 -0.28
CA TRP A 127 8.66 -17.96 -1.33
C TRP A 127 9.88 -17.08 -1.03
N THR A 128 10.63 -16.72 -2.06
CA THR A 128 11.87 -15.95 -1.92
C THR A 128 11.71 -14.49 -2.31
N THR A 129 10.76 -14.20 -3.20
CA THR A 129 10.41 -12.85 -3.66
C THR A 129 8.92 -12.56 -3.41
N ILE A 130 8.53 -11.29 -3.45
CA ILE A 130 7.12 -10.90 -3.34
C ILE A 130 6.35 -11.43 -4.56
N GLN A 131 6.95 -11.43 -5.75
CA GLN A 131 6.39 -12.01 -6.96
C GLN A 131 6.13 -13.51 -6.81
N ASP A 132 7.07 -14.26 -6.22
CA ASP A 132 6.89 -15.70 -5.97
C ASP A 132 5.66 -15.95 -5.12
N PHE A 133 5.45 -15.13 -4.08
CA PHE A 133 4.24 -15.20 -3.28
C PHE A 133 3.00 -15.07 -4.17
N PHE A 134 2.88 -14.02 -4.99
CA PHE A 134 1.69 -13.87 -5.83
C PHE A 134 1.52 -14.99 -6.87
N ASN A 135 2.61 -15.56 -7.39
CA ASN A 135 2.56 -16.70 -8.31
C ASN A 135 1.96 -17.96 -7.69
N ILE A 136 2.15 -18.19 -6.39
CA ILE A 136 1.64 -19.38 -5.68
C ILE A 136 0.30 -19.15 -4.97
N CYS A 137 -0.10 -17.90 -4.79
CA CYS A 137 -1.25 -17.55 -3.95
C CYS A 137 -2.61 -17.88 -4.53
N ASP A 138 -2.70 -18.09 -5.84
CA ASP A 138 -3.96 -18.44 -6.50
C ASP A 138 -4.50 -19.82 -6.07
N ASN A 139 -3.72 -20.67 -5.40
CA ASN A 139 -4.11 -22.04 -5.06
C ASN A 139 -3.80 -22.42 -3.60
N ARG A 140 -4.17 -21.59 -2.61
CA ARG A 140 -3.88 -21.91 -1.20
C ARG A 140 -4.89 -22.91 -0.62
N PRO A 141 -4.46 -24.13 -0.21
CA PRO A 141 -5.33 -25.06 0.49
C PRO A 141 -5.64 -24.55 1.90
N LEU A 142 -6.86 -24.80 2.35
CA LEU A 142 -7.30 -24.52 3.71
C LEU A 142 -7.34 -25.81 4.54
N PRO A 143 -7.06 -25.74 5.86
CA PRO A 143 -7.04 -26.92 6.73
C PRO A 143 -8.44 -27.45 7.07
N TYR A 144 -9.51 -26.89 6.48
CA TYR A 144 -10.90 -27.25 6.76
C TYR A 144 -11.65 -27.63 5.48
N SER A 145 -12.65 -28.49 5.62
CA SER A 145 -13.52 -28.97 4.54
C SER A 145 -14.82 -28.17 4.43
N TYR A 146 -15.41 -28.12 3.24
CA TYR A 146 -16.68 -27.41 3.04
C TYR A 146 -17.86 -28.18 3.63
N ILE A 147 -18.72 -27.48 4.38
CA ILE A 147 -19.83 -28.10 5.13
C ILE A 147 -20.81 -28.88 4.25
N VAL A 148 -21.00 -28.46 2.98
CA VAL A 148 -21.98 -29.10 2.08
C VAL A 148 -21.44 -30.38 1.43
N CYS A 149 -20.16 -30.42 1.08
CA CYS A 149 -19.62 -31.50 0.25
C CYS A 149 -18.47 -32.29 0.90
N GLY A 150 -18.02 -31.89 2.09
CA GLY A 150 -16.92 -32.55 2.81
C GLY A 150 -15.54 -32.46 2.14
N GLY A 151 -15.46 -31.88 0.92
CA GLY A 151 -14.21 -31.76 0.17
C GLY A 151 -13.27 -30.68 0.73
N PRO A 152 -11.96 -30.78 0.44
CA PRO A 152 -10.97 -29.78 0.83
C PRO A 152 -11.31 -28.43 0.21
N MET A 153 -11.14 -27.36 0.98
CA MET A 153 -11.38 -25.99 0.52
C MET A 153 -10.07 -25.31 0.11
N GLN A 154 -10.18 -24.40 -0.84
CA GLN A 154 -9.13 -23.48 -1.22
C GLN A 154 -9.65 -22.06 -1.09
N LYS A 155 -8.80 -21.15 -0.62
CA LYS A 155 -9.06 -19.70 -0.70
C LYS A 155 -8.60 -19.20 -2.05
N LYS A 156 -9.45 -18.41 -2.70
CA LYS A 156 -9.18 -17.71 -3.96
C LYS A 156 -9.26 -16.21 -3.71
N ASP A 157 -8.18 -15.50 -4.02
CA ASP A 157 -8.13 -14.04 -4.02
C ASP A 157 -8.03 -13.58 -5.47
N LYS A 158 -9.07 -12.94 -6.00
CA LYS A 158 -9.10 -12.43 -7.37
C LYS A 158 -8.99 -10.92 -7.37
N ILE A 159 -7.92 -10.38 -7.98
CA ILE A 159 -7.79 -8.94 -8.22
C ILE A 159 -8.63 -8.60 -9.45
N VAL A 160 -9.57 -7.67 -9.29
CA VAL A 160 -10.56 -7.33 -10.31
C VAL A 160 -10.41 -5.90 -10.85
N HIS A 161 -9.56 -5.10 -10.21
CA HIS A 161 -9.25 -3.74 -10.65
C HIS A 161 -7.76 -3.43 -10.42
N ALA A 162 -7.16 -2.69 -11.36
CA ALA A 162 -5.79 -2.22 -11.30
C ALA A 162 -5.78 -0.71 -10.94
N PRO A 163 -5.62 -0.33 -9.66
CA PRO A 163 -5.50 1.07 -9.26
C PRO A 163 -4.14 1.65 -9.69
N ILE A 164 -4.02 2.98 -9.73
CA ILE A 164 -2.74 3.66 -10.05
C ILE A 164 -1.64 3.36 -9.01
N LEU A 165 -2.03 3.08 -7.77
CA LEU A 165 -1.14 2.74 -6.67
C LEU A 165 -1.69 1.52 -5.93
N ILE A 166 -0.77 0.62 -5.57
CA ILE A 166 -1.01 -0.44 -4.60
C ILE A 166 0.03 -0.33 -3.49
N ALA A 167 -0.33 -0.76 -2.29
CA ALA A 167 0.63 -0.95 -1.21
C ALA A 167 0.84 -2.45 -0.98
N VAL A 168 2.10 -2.88 -0.87
CA VAL A 168 2.42 -4.25 -0.46
C VAL A 168 2.90 -4.19 0.98
N ILE A 169 2.10 -4.77 1.89
CA ILE A 169 2.35 -4.73 3.32
C ILE A 169 3.00 -6.05 3.71
N VAL A 170 4.32 -6.00 3.85
CA VAL A 170 5.14 -7.14 4.19
C VAL A 170 5.41 -7.12 5.69
N SER A 171 5.13 -8.23 6.36
CA SER A 171 5.44 -8.42 7.78
C SER A 171 6.05 -9.79 8.00
N CYS A 172 6.89 -9.91 9.03
CA CYS A 172 7.47 -11.18 9.48
C CYS A 172 8.29 -11.94 8.42
N THR A 173 8.95 -11.22 7.50
CA THR A 173 9.93 -11.77 6.55
C THR A 173 11.10 -10.81 6.33
N LEU A 174 12.21 -11.33 5.82
CA LEU A 174 13.38 -10.58 5.34
C LEU A 174 13.39 -10.41 3.82
N THR A 175 12.30 -10.79 3.14
CA THR A 175 12.19 -10.68 1.68
C THR A 175 12.31 -9.21 1.24
N PRO A 176 13.26 -8.87 0.36
CA PRO A 176 13.38 -7.52 -0.18
C PRO A 176 12.19 -7.18 -1.08
N ALA A 177 11.96 -5.88 -1.31
CA ALA A 177 10.97 -5.44 -2.28
C ALA A 177 11.43 -5.75 -3.71
N ASP A 178 10.51 -6.25 -4.54
CA ASP A 178 10.78 -6.46 -5.96
C ASP A 178 10.71 -5.13 -6.72
N HIS A 179 11.64 -4.89 -7.65
CA HIS A 179 11.65 -3.70 -8.52
C HIS A 179 10.36 -3.55 -9.33
N ALA A 180 9.77 -4.67 -9.73
CA ALA A 180 8.51 -4.73 -10.44
C ALA A 180 7.67 -5.90 -9.94
N LEU A 181 6.36 -5.70 -9.94
CA LEU A 181 5.38 -6.71 -9.56
C LEU A 181 4.37 -6.91 -10.69
N TYR A 182 4.15 -8.16 -11.07
CA TYR A 182 3.20 -8.59 -12.08
C TYR A 182 2.02 -9.26 -11.39
N ILE A 183 0.86 -8.61 -11.43
CA ILE A 183 -0.37 -9.12 -10.83
C ILE A 183 -1.40 -9.47 -11.91
N ASN A 184 -2.12 -10.56 -11.71
CA ASN A 184 -3.22 -10.94 -12.57
C ASN A 184 -4.49 -10.17 -12.20
N VAL A 185 -4.94 -9.28 -13.08
CA VAL A 185 -6.17 -8.48 -12.95
C VAL A 185 -7.16 -8.92 -14.02
N ASN A 186 -8.22 -9.61 -13.62
CA ASN A 186 -9.22 -10.19 -14.55
C ASN A 186 -8.60 -10.95 -15.74
N ASN A 187 -7.63 -11.83 -15.47
CA ASN A 187 -6.91 -12.64 -16.46
C ASN A 187 -5.93 -11.86 -17.36
N ASN A 188 -5.68 -10.58 -17.06
CA ASN A 188 -4.64 -9.79 -17.72
C ASN A 188 -3.50 -9.49 -16.75
N ILE A 189 -2.27 -9.65 -17.21
CA ILE A 189 -1.10 -9.32 -16.40
C ILE A 189 -0.93 -7.80 -16.39
N THR A 190 -0.97 -7.20 -15.19
CA THR A 190 -0.68 -5.79 -14.95
C THR A 190 0.66 -5.67 -14.24
N GLN A 191 1.53 -4.80 -14.74
CA GLN A 191 2.82 -4.51 -14.13
C GLN A 191 2.74 -3.26 -13.24
N TYR A 192 3.24 -3.37 -12.03
CA TYR A 192 3.53 -2.28 -11.11
C TYR A 192 5.04 -2.11 -10.97
N LYS A 193 5.50 -0.87 -10.83
CA LYS A 193 6.91 -0.55 -10.55
C LYS A 193 7.05 -0.04 -9.12
N LEU A 194 8.12 -0.43 -8.45
CA LEU A 194 8.43 0.04 -7.11
C LEU A 194 8.83 1.52 -7.15
N HIS A 195 8.12 2.35 -6.38
CA HIS A 195 8.40 3.79 -6.28
C HIS A 195 8.85 4.22 -4.88
N GLY A 196 8.60 3.42 -3.86
CA GLY A 196 9.05 3.73 -2.52
C GLY A 196 8.88 2.57 -1.57
N ILE A 197 9.66 2.63 -0.49
CA ILE A 197 9.70 1.64 0.59
C ILE A 197 9.55 2.42 1.89
N ILE A 198 8.73 1.92 2.80
CA ILE A 198 8.62 2.45 4.16
C ILE A 198 8.99 1.34 5.12
N ASP A 199 10.13 1.49 5.76
CA ASP A 199 10.69 0.51 6.68
C ASP A 199 10.35 0.89 8.13
N TYR A 200 10.12 -0.13 8.95
CA TYR A 200 9.95 0.04 10.39
C TYR A 200 11.10 -0.62 11.15
N GLY A 201 11.80 0.16 11.96
CA GLY A 201 12.90 -0.30 12.80
C GLY A 201 13.09 0.63 14.00
N ASP A 202 13.52 0.09 15.15
CA ASP A 202 13.80 0.88 16.36
C ASP A 202 12.67 1.84 16.78
N LYS A 203 11.41 1.40 16.62
CA LYS A 203 10.18 2.18 16.90
C LYS A 203 10.02 3.44 16.04
N HIS A 204 10.67 3.47 14.88
CA HIS A 204 10.69 4.59 13.95
C HIS A 204 10.41 4.10 12.53
N PHE A 205 9.81 4.96 11.72
CA PHE A 205 9.60 4.70 10.31
C PHE A 205 10.56 5.56 9.50
N THR A 206 11.21 4.95 8.52
CA THR A 206 12.03 5.63 7.52
C THR A 206 11.50 5.34 6.14
N ALA A 207 11.74 6.23 5.19
CA ALA A 207 11.26 6.08 3.83
C ALA A 207 12.39 6.13 2.81
N ARG A 208 12.22 5.37 1.74
CA ARG A 208 12.97 5.48 0.49
C ARG A 208 12.02 5.81 -0.64
N TYR A 209 12.42 6.73 -1.50
CA TYR A 209 11.75 7.03 -2.76
C TYR A 209 12.70 6.70 -3.91
N ILE A 210 12.17 6.11 -4.98
CA ILE A 210 12.93 5.71 -6.16
C ILE A 210 12.44 6.59 -7.30
N ASP A 211 13.35 7.41 -7.83
CA ASP A 211 13.00 8.34 -8.89
C ASP A 211 13.02 7.69 -10.28
N LYS A 212 12.70 8.49 -11.30
CA LYS A 212 12.65 8.04 -12.70
C LYS A 212 14.00 7.57 -13.26
N ASN A 213 15.11 7.98 -12.64
CA ASN A 213 16.46 7.57 -13.00
C ASN A 213 16.91 6.33 -12.22
N GLN A 214 16.04 5.76 -11.39
CA GLN A 214 16.31 4.66 -10.46
C GLN A 214 17.23 5.03 -9.29
N THR A 215 17.38 6.33 -9.02
CA THR A 215 18.12 6.83 -7.86
C THR A 215 17.26 6.75 -6.61
N VAL A 216 17.86 6.26 -5.52
CA VAL A 216 17.23 6.05 -4.21
C VAL A 216 17.47 7.25 -3.31
N TRP A 217 16.38 7.81 -2.82
CA TRP A 217 16.36 8.95 -1.91
C TRP A 217 15.83 8.52 -0.54
N PHE A 218 16.69 8.55 0.47
CA PHE A 218 16.37 8.19 1.85
C PHE A 218 15.92 9.38 2.68
N ASN A 219 14.86 9.19 3.47
CA ASN A 219 14.37 10.15 4.45
C ASN A 219 14.11 9.44 5.79
N ASP A 220 14.81 9.90 6.82
CA ASP A 220 14.63 9.46 8.20
C ASP A 220 13.57 10.32 8.91
N GLY A 221 13.32 11.54 8.43
CA GLY A 221 12.38 12.49 9.05
C GLY A 221 12.86 13.07 10.39
N ILE A 222 13.69 12.35 11.15
CA ILE A 222 14.38 12.86 12.35
C ILE A 222 15.75 13.38 11.95
N LYS A 223 16.61 12.52 11.39
CA LYS A 223 18.00 12.88 11.05
C LYS A 223 18.08 13.77 9.81
N THR A 224 17.31 13.43 8.79
CA THR A 224 17.33 14.16 7.50
C THR A 224 16.45 15.40 7.51
N GLY A 225 15.54 15.52 8.48
CA GLY A 225 14.59 16.63 8.59
C GLY A 225 13.80 16.83 7.29
N ARG A 226 13.96 18.01 6.69
CA ARG A 226 13.28 18.42 5.44
C ARG A 226 13.98 17.96 4.17
N SER A 227 15.12 17.32 4.28
CA SER A 227 15.93 16.86 3.16
C SER A 227 15.86 15.35 3.01
N SER A 228 16.22 14.85 1.84
CA SER A 228 16.55 13.45 1.61
C SER A 228 18.04 13.33 1.29
N ILE A 229 18.58 12.13 1.47
CA ILE A 229 19.96 11.78 1.16
C ILE A 229 19.93 10.76 0.02
N GLU A 230 20.78 10.94 -0.97
CA GLU A 230 20.99 9.94 -2.03
C GLU A 230 21.71 8.71 -1.46
N GLU A 231 21.14 7.52 -1.62
CA GLU A 231 21.73 6.25 -1.16
C GLU A 231 22.35 5.41 -2.28
N GLY A 232 22.21 5.85 -3.55
CA GLY A 232 22.69 5.16 -4.74
C GLY A 232 21.56 4.83 -5.72
N ASP A 233 21.78 3.83 -6.56
CA ASP A 233 20.82 3.39 -7.58
C ASP A 233 20.39 1.92 -7.34
N ILE A 234 19.25 1.55 -7.92
CA ILE A 234 18.58 0.23 -7.80
C ILE A 234 18.91 -0.72 -8.96
#